data_AF-A0A9X2YD24-F1
#
_entry.id   AF-A0A9X2YD24-F1
#
_cell.length_a   1.000
_cell.length_b   1.000
_cell.length_c   1.000
_cell.angle_alpha   90.00
_cell.angle_beta   90.00
_cell.angle_gamma   90.00
#
_symmetry.space_group_name_H-M   'P 1'
#
loop_
_entity.id
_entity.type
_entity.pdbx_description
1 polymer ?
#
loop_
_entity_poly.entity_id
_entity_poly.type
_entity_poly.pdbx_seq_one_letter_code
_entity_poly.pdbx_strand_id
1 'polypeptide(L)'
;MRRTVIMSASMIMSAAAGLATALAAPAVADPNDDIFINVIENEGIPFSSEENAINLASAVCDYVGAGQAPEQVAVEISEPAGWTVEQSGFFVGAATQTYCPS
;
A
#
# COMPACT_ATOMS: atom_id res chain seq x y z
N MET A 1 -1.86 5.06 -29.45
CA MET A 1 -0.86 6.13 -29.27
C MET A 1 -1.56 7.48 -29.13
N ARG A 2 -1.83 7.92 -27.89
CA ARG A 2 -2.23 9.30 -27.60
C ARG A 2 -1.30 9.80 -26.51
N ARG A 3 -0.38 10.67 -26.94
CA ARG A 3 0.48 11.49 -26.09
C ARG A 3 -0.40 12.51 -25.39
N THR A 4 -0.45 12.47 -24.07
CA THR A 4 -0.90 13.63 -23.29
C THR A 4 -0.03 13.71 -22.04
N VAL A 5 1.14 14.31 -22.23
CA VAL A 5 1.91 14.93 -21.17
C VAL A 5 1.20 16.25 -20.88
N ILE A 6 0.59 16.38 -19.70
CA ILE A 6 0.15 17.67 -19.17
C ILE A 6 0.89 17.87 -17.85
N MET A 7 2.15 18.28 -17.97
CA MET A 7 2.87 18.97 -16.91
C MET A 7 2.72 20.46 -17.19
N SER A 8 1.91 21.14 -16.39
CA SER A 8 1.83 22.60 -16.40
C SER A 8 2.81 23.15 -15.37
N ALA A 9 4.03 23.44 -15.80
CA ALA A 9 4.89 24.47 -15.22
C ALA A 9 5.95 24.82 -16.27
N SER A 10 5.81 26.01 -16.84
CA SER A 10 6.53 26.50 -18.01
C SER A 10 8.01 26.85 -17.73
N MET A 11 8.85 26.55 -18.74
CA MET A 11 10.14 27.17 -19.10
C MET A 11 11.32 26.93 -18.12
N ILE A 12 12.57 26.66 -18.52
CA ILE A 12 13.38 27.09 -19.68
C ILE A 12 14.41 26.00 -20.03
N MET A 13 14.71 25.86 -21.31
CA MET A 13 15.74 25.02 -21.92
C MET A 13 17.18 25.38 -21.48
N SER A 14 17.99 24.40 -21.12
CA SER A 14 19.46 24.44 -21.29
C SER A 14 20.02 23.02 -21.35
N ALA A 15 20.66 22.71 -22.47
CA ALA A 15 21.35 21.45 -22.72
C ALA A 15 22.71 21.44 -21.97
N ALA A 16 22.95 20.42 -21.15
CA ALA A 16 24.28 20.00 -20.75
C ALA A 16 24.21 18.51 -20.38
N ALA A 17 24.98 17.69 -21.11
CA ALA A 17 25.20 16.30 -20.79
C ALA A 17 25.96 16.21 -19.45
N GLY A 18 25.24 15.91 -18.39
CA GLY A 18 25.78 15.51 -17.10
C GLY A 18 25.15 14.18 -16.73
N LEU A 19 25.98 13.21 -16.30
CA LEU A 19 25.49 12.02 -15.62
C LEU A 19 24.78 12.49 -14.35
N ALA A 20 23.48 12.77 -14.44
CA ALA A 20 22.64 12.92 -13.29
C ALA A 20 22.52 11.51 -12.70
N THR A 21 23.37 11.22 -11.71
CA THR A 21 23.06 10.18 -10.73
C THR A 21 21.64 10.46 -10.29
N ALA A 22 20.71 9.57 -10.65
CA ALA A 22 19.37 9.56 -10.10
C ALA A 22 19.56 9.39 -8.59
N LEU A 23 19.65 10.51 -7.87
CA LEU A 23 19.45 10.53 -6.44
C LEU A 23 18.01 10.04 -6.30
N ALA A 24 17.85 8.75 -5.98
CA ALA A 24 16.59 8.26 -5.49
C ALA A 24 16.21 9.21 -4.35
N ALA A 25 15.16 10.01 -4.56
CA ALA A 25 14.63 10.84 -3.50
C ALA A 25 14.38 9.91 -2.31
N PRO A 26 14.73 10.32 -1.08
CA PRO A 26 14.44 9.49 0.08
C PRO A 26 12.95 9.15 0.05
N ALA A 27 12.63 7.85 0.05
CA ALA A 27 11.26 7.41 0.22
C ALA A 27 10.83 7.89 1.60
N VAL A 28 10.02 8.94 1.65
CA VAL A 28 9.40 9.40 2.89
C VAL A 28 8.34 8.35 3.20
N ALA A 29 8.56 7.54 4.24
CA ALA A 29 7.56 6.59 4.73
C ALA A 29 6.30 7.35 5.14
N ASP A 30 5.12 6.84 4.76
CA ASP A 30 3.85 7.45 5.17
C ASP A 30 3.65 7.15 6.67
N PRO A 31 3.35 8.13 7.52
CA PRO A 31 3.10 7.88 8.95
C PRO A 31 1.98 6.85 9.21
N ASN A 32 1.06 6.65 8.27
CA ASN A 32 0.03 5.62 8.35
C ASN A 32 0.62 4.20 8.20
N ASP A 33 1.68 4.04 7.42
CA ASP A 33 2.37 2.77 7.23
C ASP A 33 2.96 2.30 8.56
N ASP A 34 3.70 3.18 9.23
CA ASP A 34 4.29 2.89 10.55
C ASP A 34 3.22 2.53 11.58
N ILE A 35 2.12 3.29 11.62
CA ILE A 35 1.00 3.02 12.53
C ILE A 35 0.38 1.65 12.24
N PHE A 36 0.14 1.34 10.97
CA PHE A 36 -0.45 0.07 10.56
C PHE A 36 0.44 -1.12 10.94
N ILE A 37 1.74 -1.04 10.66
CA ILE A 37 2.71 -2.08 11.03
C ILE A 37 2.70 -2.30 12.54
N ASN A 38 2.79 -1.23 13.34
CA ASN A 38 2.73 -1.35 14.80
C ASN A 38 1.42 -2.01 15.27
N VAL A 39 0.29 -1.70 14.64
CA VAL A 39 -1.01 -2.29 15.00
C VAL A 39 -1.02 -3.81 14.77
N ILE A 40 -0.57 -4.28 13.59
CA ILE A 40 -0.57 -5.71 13.28
C ILE A 40 0.51 -6.49 14.04
N GLU A 41 1.63 -5.85 14.38
CA GLU A 41 2.67 -6.42 15.26
C GLU A 41 2.16 -6.63 16.68
N ASN A 42 1.46 -5.64 17.24
CA ASN A 42 0.89 -5.75 18.59
C ASN A 42 -0.20 -6.81 18.68
N GLU A 43 -0.93 -7.05 17.58
CA GLU A 43 -1.90 -8.15 17.46
C GLU A 43 -1.24 -9.52 17.22
N GLY A 44 0.08 -9.55 16.96
CA GLY A 44 0.82 -10.78 16.72
C GLY A 44 0.51 -11.42 15.36
N ILE A 45 0.13 -10.62 14.36
CA ILE A 45 -0.10 -11.07 12.99
C ILE A 45 1.25 -11.19 12.27
N PRO A 46 1.68 -12.38 11.83
CA PRO A 46 2.99 -12.56 11.23
C PRO A 46 3.01 -12.04 9.79
N PHE A 47 4.01 -11.24 9.43
CA PHE A 47 4.25 -10.80 8.05
C PHE A 47 5.70 -11.02 7.63
N SER A 48 5.93 -11.13 6.32
CA SER A 48 7.26 -11.41 5.76
C SER A 48 8.15 -10.15 5.66
N SER A 49 7.54 -9.00 5.39
CA SER A 49 8.16 -7.68 5.42
C SER A 49 7.07 -6.62 5.58
N GLU A 50 7.45 -5.46 6.11
CA GLU A 50 6.54 -4.31 6.24
C GLU A 50 5.95 -3.91 4.89
N GLU A 51 6.80 -3.82 3.85
CA GLU A 51 6.39 -3.50 2.49
C GLU A 51 5.32 -4.48 1.96
N ASN A 52 5.47 -5.79 2.21
CA ASN A 52 4.47 -6.77 1.79
C ASN A 52 3.16 -6.61 2.56
N ALA A 53 3.21 -6.29 3.85
CA ALA A 53 2.02 -6.05 4.66
C ALA A 53 1.28 -4.79 4.18
N ILE A 54 1.99 -3.70 3.92
CA ILE A 54 1.42 -2.43 3.41
C ILE A 54 0.81 -2.63 2.02
N ASN A 55 1.51 -3.32 1.12
CA ASN A 55 0.98 -3.64 -0.21
C ASN A 55 -0.29 -4.49 -0.15
N LEU A 56 -0.30 -5.51 0.71
CA LEU A 56 -1.49 -6.34 0.91
C LEU A 56 -2.64 -5.54 1.51
N ALA A 57 -2.36 -4.68 2.51
CA ALA A 57 -3.35 -3.82 3.14
C ALA A 57 -3.96 -2.82 2.17
N SER A 58 -3.15 -2.23 1.30
CA SER A 58 -3.62 -1.34 0.23
C SER A 58 -4.51 -2.10 -0.77
N ALA A 59 -4.15 -3.33 -1.13
CA ALA A 59 -4.94 -4.17 -2.04
C ALA A 59 -6.31 -4.57 -1.48
N VAL A 60 -6.50 -4.60 -0.16
CA VAL A 60 -7.84 -4.83 0.46
C VAL A 60 -8.86 -3.84 -0.09
N CYS A 61 -8.45 -2.59 -0.32
CA CYS A 61 -9.35 -1.54 -0.82
C CYS A 61 -9.79 -1.78 -2.26
N ASP A 62 -8.97 -2.44 -3.07
CA ASP A 62 -9.35 -2.82 -4.44
C ASP A 62 -10.48 -3.87 -4.40
N TYR A 63 -10.38 -4.87 -3.53
CA TYR A 63 -11.40 -5.90 -3.37
C TYR A 63 -12.70 -5.35 -2.78
N VAL A 64 -12.60 -4.57 -1.70
CA VAL A 64 -13.76 -3.95 -1.06
C VAL A 64 -14.43 -2.94 -2.00
N GLY A 65 -13.64 -2.14 -2.71
CA GLY A 65 -14.13 -1.19 -3.73
C GLY A 65 -14.77 -1.89 -4.94
N ALA A 66 -14.35 -3.11 -5.27
CA ALA A 66 -15.00 -3.95 -6.27
C ALA A 66 -16.31 -4.60 -5.78
N GLY A 67 -16.71 -4.38 -4.53
CA GLY A 67 -17.95 -4.87 -3.94
C GLY A 67 -17.80 -6.20 -3.19
N GLN A 68 -16.58 -6.68 -2.97
CA GLN A 68 -16.35 -7.86 -2.13
C GLN A 68 -16.57 -7.52 -0.66
N ALA A 69 -17.24 -8.41 0.07
CA ALA A 69 -17.42 -8.26 1.51
C ALA A 69 -16.05 -8.36 2.22
N PRO A 70 -15.72 -7.48 3.17
CA PRO A 70 -14.46 -7.54 3.92
C PRO A 70 -14.23 -8.92 4.58
N GLU A 71 -15.29 -9.57 5.05
CA GLU A 71 -15.22 -10.91 5.64
C GLU A 71 -14.78 -11.97 4.62
N GLN A 72 -15.20 -11.82 3.37
CA GLN A 72 -14.78 -12.70 2.29
C GLN A 72 -13.28 -12.48 1.97
N VAL A 73 -12.82 -11.22 1.92
CA VAL A 73 -11.40 -10.90 1.74
C VAL A 73 -10.56 -11.53 2.86
N ALA A 74 -11.03 -11.45 4.11
CA ALA A 74 -10.34 -12.03 5.26
C ALA A 74 -10.20 -13.56 5.13
N VAL A 75 -11.24 -14.26 4.69
CA VAL A 75 -11.18 -15.71 4.46
C VAL A 75 -10.19 -16.04 3.35
N GLU A 76 -10.21 -15.29 2.24
CA GLU A 76 -9.34 -15.52 1.09
C GLU A 76 -7.84 -15.33 1.39
N ILE A 77 -7.48 -14.35 2.23
CA ILE A 77 -6.07 -14.12 2.59
C ILE A 77 -5.57 -15.06 3.69
N SER A 78 -6.47 -15.69 4.45
CA SER A 78 -6.11 -16.50 5.62
C SER A 78 -5.25 -17.72 5.28
N GLU A 79 -5.66 -18.53 4.29
CA GLU A 79 -4.92 -19.71 3.87
C GLU A 79 -3.54 -19.37 3.26
N PRO A 80 -3.42 -18.50 2.23
CA PRO A 80 -2.13 -18.20 1.62
C PRO A 80 -1.16 -17.49 2.57
N ALA A 81 -1.66 -16.71 3.54
CA ALA A 81 -0.83 -16.08 4.56
C ALA A 81 -0.48 -17.02 5.73
N GLY A 82 -1.14 -18.18 5.84
CA GLY A 82 -1.01 -19.08 6.99
C GLY A 82 -1.54 -18.48 8.28
N TRP A 83 -2.52 -17.57 8.17
CA TRP A 83 -3.15 -16.86 9.30
C TRP A 83 -4.44 -17.55 9.73
N THR A 84 -4.85 -17.31 10.97
CA THR A 84 -6.22 -17.62 11.37
C THR A 84 -7.19 -16.67 10.67
N VAL A 85 -8.46 -17.09 10.56
CA VAL A 85 -9.52 -16.21 10.04
C VAL A 85 -9.67 -14.96 10.91
N GLU A 86 -9.44 -15.08 12.22
CA GLU A 86 -9.50 -13.95 13.16
C GLU A 86 -8.38 -12.94 12.92
N GLN A 87 -7.14 -13.40 12.76
CA GLN A 87 -6.00 -12.56 12.37
C GLN A 87 -6.25 -11.86 11.04
N SER A 88 -6.80 -12.59 10.07
CA SER A 88 -7.09 -12.05 8.73
C SER A 88 -8.21 -11.01 8.77
N GLY A 89 -9.24 -11.25 9.60
CA GLY A 89 -10.32 -10.30 9.83
C GLY A 89 -9.82 -9.00 10.46
N PHE A 90 -8.96 -9.12 11.47
CA PHE A 90 -8.32 -7.96 12.08
C PHE A 90 -7.47 -7.18 11.06
N PHE A 91 -6.64 -7.89 10.29
CA PHE A 91 -5.81 -7.29 9.25
C PHE A 91 -6.65 -6.50 8.24
N VAL A 92 -7.73 -7.10 7.71
CA VAL A 92 -8.64 -6.45 6.75
C VAL A 92 -9.33 -5.23 7.37
N GLY A 93 -9.77 -5.32 8.62
CA GLY A 93 -10.40 -4.22 9.33
C GLY A 93 -9.45 -3.04 9.58
N ALA A 94 -8.22 -3.32 10.00
CA ALA A 94 -7.17 -2.30 10.15
C ALA A 94 -6.81 -1.68 8.78
N ALA A 95 -6.61 -2.50 7.76
CA ALA A 95 -6.30 -2.05 6.41
C ALA A 95 -7.40 -1.15 5.84
N THR A 96 -8.66 -1.53 6.04
CA THR A 96 -9.81 -0.75 5.55
C THR A 96 -9.87 0.62 6.21
N GLN A 97 -9.61 0.72 7.51
CA GLN A 97 -9.60 1.99 8.23
C GLN A 97 -8.42 2.89 7.84
N THR A 98 -7.27 2.30 7.54
CA THR A 98 -6.04 3.07 7.25
C THR A 98 -5.96 3.51 5.79
N TYR A 99 -6.30 2.63 4.84
CA TYR A 99 -5.98 2.82 3.42
C TYR A 99 -7.20 3.05 2.52
N CYS A 100 -8.40 2.64 2.93
CA CYS A 100 -9.55 2.72 2.02
C CYS A 100 -10.18 4.12 2.02
N PRO A 101 -10.47 4.69 0.84
CA PRO A 101 -11.17 5.97 0.75
C PRO A 101 -12.60 5.83 1.29
N SER A 102 -13.09 6.93 1.89
CA SER A 102 -14.47 7.05 2.40
C SER A 102 -15.47 7.38 1.31
#